data_AF-A0A950H018-F1
#
_entry.id   AF-A0A950H018-F1
#
_cell.length_a   1.000
_cell.length_b   1.000
_cell.length_c   1.000
_cell.angle_alpha   90.00
_cell.angle_beta   90.00
_cell.angle_gamma   90.00
#
_symmetry.space_group_name_H-M   'P 1'
#
loop_
_entity.id
_entity.type
_entity.pdbx_description
1 polymer ?
#
loop_
_entity_poly.entity_id
_entity_poly.type
_entity_poly.pdbx_seq_one_letter_code
_entity_poly.pdbx_strand_id
1 'polypeptide(L)'
;MTDTTAVTTSIVVDAPVDRAFSVFTDDMASWWPPEHHILQGPLASMVFEPKVGGHVYDVGTDGSECRWARVLAYEPPNRIVFSWDISLGWQIETDPGK
;
A
#
# COMPACT_ATOMS: atom_id res chain seq x y z
N MET A 1 17.80 -7.12 -18.53
CA MET A 1 16.70 -7.95 -19.07
C MET A 1 15.50 -7.59 -18.21
N THR A 2 14.57 -6.79 -18.71
CA THR A 2 13.33 -6.48 -17.97
C THR A 2 12.54 -7.78 -17.89
N ASP A 3 12.30 -8.25 -16.66
CA ASP A 3 11.46 -9.40 -16.39
C ASP A 3 10.07 -9.14 -16.99
N THR A 4 9.48 -10.13 -17.69
CA THR A 4 8.22 -9.97 -18.44
C THR A 4 7.04 -9.57 -17.55
N THR A 5 7.20 -9.67 -16.23
CA THR A 5 6.21 -9.35 -15.19
C THR A 5 6.45 -8.01 -14.50
N ALA A 6 7.51 -7.25 -14.85
CA ALA A 6 7.80 -5.97 -14.23
C ALA A 6 7.13 -4.80 -14.98
N VAL A 7 6.43 -3.95 -14.22
CA VAL A 7 5.83 -2.71 -14.72
C VAL A 7 6.48 -1.52 -14.04
N THR A 8 6.77 -0.46 -14.78
CA THR A 8 7.34 0.79 -14.25
C THR A 8 6.63 1.99 -14.86
N THR A 9 6.22 2.93 -14.02
CA THR A 9 5.60 4.20 -14.42
C THR A 9 6.20 5.34 -13.60
N SER A 10 6.22 6.54 -14.15
CA SER A 10 6.70 7.74 -13.46
C SER A 10 5.88 8.96 -13.84
N ILE A 11 5.68 9.84 -12.87
CA ILE A 11 5.03 11.14 -13.02
C ILE A 11 5.85 12.19 -12.26
N VAL A 12 5.83 13.43 -12.74
CA VAL A 12 6.43 14.57 -12.05
C VAL A 12 5.31 15.40 -11.43
N VAL A 13 5.46 15.76 -10.17
CA VAL A 13 4.51 16.61 -9.42
C VAL A 13 5.23 17.87 -8.94
N ASP A 14 4.52 19.00 -8.95
CA ASP A 14 5.02 20.27 -8.44
C ASP A 14 4.81 20.36 -6.92
N ALA A 15 5.63 19.61 -6.17
CA ALA A 15 5.59 19.61 -4.72
C ALA A 15 7.00 19.31 -4.14
N PRO A 16 7.32 19.86 -2.95
CA PRO A 16 8.50 19.42 -2.21
C PRO A 16 8.47 17.92 -1.90
N VAL A 17 9.64 17.27 -1.91
CA VAL A 17 9.76 15.82 -1.70
C VAL A 17 9.13 15.35 -0.39
N ASP A 18 9.28 16.12 0.69
CA ASP A 18 8.69 15.79 1.99
C ASP A 18 7.16 15.76 1.95
N ARG A 19 6.55 16.69 1.18
CA ARG A 19 5.10 16.74 1.01
C ARG A 19 4.62 15.59 0.15
N ALA A 20 5.30 15.31 -0.96
CA ALA A 20 4.96 14.18 -1.82
C ALA A 20 5.02 12.87 -1.03
N PHE A 21 6.10 12.65 -0.27
CA PHE A 21 6.29 11.45 0.54
C PHE A 21 5.19 11.30 1.58
N SER A 22 4.89 12.34 2.37
CA SER A 22 3.84 12.29 3.39
C SER A 22 2.44 12.06 2.80
N VAL A 23 2.14 12.57 1.60
CA VAL A 23 0.88 12.25 0.91
C VAL A 23 0.81 10.77 0.54
N PHE A 24 1.91 10.21 0.03
CA PHE A 24 1.97 8.79 -0.33
C PHE A 24 1.86 7.85 0.87
N THR A 25 2.24 8.28 2.08
CA THR A 25 2.24 7.44 3.28
C THR A 25 1.14 7.81 4.26
N ASP A 26 1.26 8.96 4.90
CA ASP A 26 0.45 9.36 6.05
C ASP A 26 -0.97 9.74 5.62
N ASP A 27 -1.11 10.20 4.37
CA ASP A 27 -2.38 10.62 3.77
C ASP A 27 -2.89 9.63 2.72
N MET A 28 -2.49 8.36 2.81
CA MET A 28 -2.81 7.35 1.79
C MET A 28 -4.31 7.23 1.51
N ALA A 29 -5.15 7.34 2.54
CA ALA A 29 -6.60 7.30 2.42
C ALA A 29 -7.20 8.45 1.59
N SER A 30 -6.46 9.55 1.35
CA SER A 30 -6.94 10.69 0.55
C SER A 30 -6.91 10.45 -0.96
N TRP A 31 -6.07 9.53 -1.43
CA TRP A 31 -5.83 9.32 -2.87
C TRP A 31 -5.98 7.86 -3.30
N TRP A 32 -5.86 6.89 -2.38
CA TRP A 32 -6.13 5.50 -2.73
C TRP A 32 -7.61 5.32 -3.07
N PRO A 33 -7.95 4.68 -4.20
CA PRO A 33 -9.35 4.49 -4.56
C PRO A 33 -10.09 3.64 -3.51
N PRO A 34 -11.20 4.13 -2.92
CA PRO A 34 -11.92 3.42 -1.87
C PRO A 34 -12.64 2.16 -2.38
N GLU A 35 -12.69 1.91 -3.68
CA GLU A 35 -13.22 0.67 -4.26
C GLU A 35 -12.13 -0.41 -4.45
N HIS A 36 -10.85 -0.06 -4.24
CA HIS A 36 -9.71 -0.95 -4.46
C HIS A 36 -9.24 -1.58 -3.15
N HIS A 37 -10.12 -2.36 -2.52
CA HIS A 37 -9.85 -3.15 -1.32
C HIS A 37 -10.36 -4.59 -1.43
N ILE A 38 -9.83 -5.48 -0.57
CA ILE A 38 -10.25 -6.89 -0.46
C ILE A 38 -11.11 -7.14 0.78
N LEU A 39 -11.11 -6.18 1.73
CA LEU A 39 -11.95 -6.20 2.92
C LEU A 39 -13.41 -6.55 2.57
N GLN A 40 -13.99 -7.46 3.35
CA GLN A 40 -15.41 -7.81 3.22
C GLN A 40 -16.26 -6.83 4.03
N GLY A 41 -16.96 -5.93 3.33
CA GLY A 41 -17.87 -4.97 3.94
C GLY A 41 -17.49 -3.51 3.69
N PRO A 42 -18.14 -2.56 4.38
CA PRO A 42 -17.89 -1.13 4.19
C PRO A 42 -16.51 -0.72 4.72
N LEU A 43 -15.70 -0.10 3.87
CA LEU A 43 -14.41 0.48 4.23
C LEU A 43 -14.61 1.74 5.09
N ALA A 44 -13.88 1.84 6.19
CA ALA A 44 -13.79 3.03 7.03
C ALA A 44 -12.53 3.86 6.75
N SER A 45 -11.38 3.21 6.62
CA SER A 45 -10.10 3.87 6.34
C SER A 45 -9.06 2.92 5.80
N MET A 46 -8.06 3.46 5.12
CA MET A 46 -6.83 2.76 4.75
C MET A 46 -5.67 3.27 5.62
N VAL A 47 -4.87 2.34 6.14
CA VAL A 47 -3.78 2.62 7.07
C VAL A 47 -2.46 2.16 6.47
N PHE A 48 -1.45 3.03 6.57
CA PHE A 48 -0.06 2.74 6.24
C PHE A 48 0.79 2.80 7.51
N GLU A 49 1.49 1.73 7.87
CA GLU A 49 2.41 1.72 9.00
C GLU A 49 3.83 2.15 8.56
N PRO A 50 4.35 3.32 9.00
CA PRO A 50 5.59 3.91 8.48
C PRO A 50 6.86 3.30 9.09
N LYS A 51 7.06 2.00 8.88
CA LYS A 51 8.24 1.25 9.36
C LYS A 51 8.44 -0.04 8.55
N VAL A 52 9.69 -0.47 8.43
CA VAL A 52 9.99 -1.81 7.89
C VAL A 52 9.31 -2.88 8.75
N GLY A 53 8.63 -3.82 8.09
CA GLY A 53 7.80 -4.84 8.74
C GLY A 53 6.41 -4.35 9.16
N GLY A 54 6.08 -3.08 8.91
CA GLY A 54 4.71 -2.57 8.99
C GLY A 54 3.83 -3.08 7.83
N HIS A 55 2.54 -2.78 7.88
CA HIS A 55 1.57 -3.20 6.88
C HIS A 55 0.89 -2.00 6.20
N VAL A 56 0.35 -2.27 5.02
CA VAL A 56 -0.73 -1.46 4.45
C VAL A 56 -2.01 -2.29 4.53
N TYR A 57 -3.06 -1.70 5.10
CA TYR A 57 -4.27 -2.45 5.41
C TYR A 57 -5.51 -1.60 5.43
N ASP A 58 -6.64 -2.25 5.17
CA ASP A 58 -7.97 -1.68 5.23
C ASP A 58 -8.55 -1.89 6.63
N VAL A 59 -9.35 -0.92 7.08
CA VAL A 59 -10.15 -1.00 8.30
C VAL A 59 -11.62 -0.87 7.91
N GLY A 60 -12.44 -1.83 8.30
CA GLY A 60 -13.89 -1.80 8.11
C GLY A 60 -14.63 -0.95 9.13
N THR A 61 -15.85 -0.53 8.80
CA THR A 61 -16.70 0.21 9.75
C THR A 61 -17.08 -0.60 11.00
N ASP A 62 -16.93 -1.92 10.93
CA ASP A 62 -17.11 -2.85 12.05
C ASP A 62 -15.82 -3.10 12.86
N GLY A 63 -14.70 -2.45 12.48
CA GLY A 63 -13.39 -2.60 13.10
C GLY A 63 -12.58 -3.80 12.59
N SER A 64 -13.07 -4.54 11.58
CA SER A 64 -12.28 -5.59 10.93
C SER A 64 -11.06 -5.00 10.20
N GLU A 65 -9.95 -5.75 10.16
CA GLU A 65 -8.73 -5.35 9.46
C GLU A 65 -8.43 -6.33 8.31
N CYS A 66 -8.01 -5.80 7.16
CA CYS A 66 -7.54 -6.60 6.03
C CYS A 66 -6.15 -6.14 5.59
N ARG A 67 -5.13 -6.90 5.98
CA ARG A 67 -3.72 -6.61 5.65
C ARG A 67 -3.37 -7.22 4.31
N TRP A 68 -3.09 -6.38 3.32
CA TRP A 68 -2.87 -6.78 1.94
C TRP A 68 -1.46 -6.44 1.43
N ALA A 69 -0.63 -5.81 2.25
CA ALA A 69 0.75 -5.50 1.94
C ALA A 69 1.63 -5.40 3.18
N ARG A 70 2.94 -5.55 2.96
CA ARG A 70 3.99 -5.36 3.97
C ARG A 70 5.03 -4.36 3.50
N VAL A 71 5.42 -3.45 4.38
CA VAL A 71 6.48 -2.48 4.12
C VAL A 71 7.85 -3.17 4.21
N LEU A 72 8.56 -3.19 3.08
CA LEU A 72 9.88 -3.82 2.92
C LEU A 72 11.02 -2.81 3.09
N ALA A 73 10.79 -1.54 2.74
CA ALA A 73 11.72 -0.44 2.96
C ALA A 73 10.95 0.83 3.30
N TYR A 74 11.46 1.61 4.25
CA TYR A 74 10.92 2.90 4.63
C TYR A 74 12.07 3.85 4.98
N GLU A 75 12.40 4.73 4.04
CA GLU A 75 13.54 5.63 4.06
C GLU A 75 13.08 7.05 3.70
N PRO A 76 12.35 7.74 4.60
CA PRO A 76 11.81 9.07 4.33
C PRO A 76 12.92 10.11 4.07
N PRO A 77 12.70 11.07 3.14
CA PRO A 77 11.56 11.18 2.22
C PRO A 77 11.80 10.50 0.86
N ASN A 78 12.80 9.61 0.76
CA ASN A 78 13.39 9.21 -0.52
C ASN A 78 12.81 7.91 -1.09
N ARG A 79 12.40 6.96 -0.24
CA ARG A 79 12.05 5.62 -0.69
C ARG A 79 11.08 4.91 0.25
N ILE A 80 10.04 4.32 -0.35
CA ILE A 80 9.18 3.32 0.25
C ILE A 80 9.14 2.12 -0.71
N VAL A 81 9.14 0.92 -0.15
CA VAL A 81 8.86 -0.31 -0.89
C VAL A 81 7.90 -1.13 -0.05
N PHE A 82 6.82 -1.63 -0.64
CA PHE A 82 5.95 -2.61 -0.02
C PHE A 82 5.67 -3.78 -0.97
N SER A 83 5.38 -4.95 -0.41
CA SER A 83 4.92 -6.13 -1.15
C SER A 83 3.43 -6.04 -1.44
N TRP A 84 2.97 -6.78 -2.45
CA TRP A 84 1.57 -7.10 -2.61
C TRP A 84 1.32 -8.51 -2.06
N ASP A 85 0.72 -8.61 -0.89
CA ASP A 85 0.35 -9.88 -0.25
C ASP A 85 -1.05 -10.29 -0.78
N ILE A 86 -1.23 -10.26 -2.10
CA ILE A 86 -2.48 -10.51 -2.84
C ILE A 86 -2.21 -11.51 -3.97
N SER A 87 -3.02 -12.56 -4.03
CA SER A 87 -2.96 -13.57 -5.10
C SER A 87 -3.65 -13.11 -6.39
N LEU A 88 -3.37 -13.80 -7.50
CA LEU A 88 -4.05 -13.57 -8.80
C LEU A 88 -5.58 -13.75 -8.74
N GLY A 89 -6.10 -14.42 -7.71
CA GLY A 89 -7.54 -14.57 -7.46
C GLY A 89 -8.17 -13.40 -6.69
N TRP A 90 -7.43 -12.30 -6.48
CA TRP A 90 -7.87 -11.16 -5.66
C TRP A 90 -8.24 -11.58 -4.22
N GLN A 91 -7.41 -12.46 -3.65
CA GLN A 91 -7.51 -12.92 -2.27
C GLN A 91 -6.20 -12.65 -1.55
N ILE A 92 -6.23 -12.44 -0.24
CA ILE A 92 -5.02 -12.27 0.57
C ILE A 92 -4.13 -13.52 0.43
N GLU A 93 -2.88 -13.30 0.06
CA GLU A 93 -1.84 -14.33 0.09
C GLU A 93 -1.16 -14.28 1.44
N THR A 94 -1.22 -15.40 2.16
CA THR A 94 -0.71 -15.51 3.53
C THR A 94 0.71 -16.06 3.59
N ASP A 95 1.21 -16.61 2.49
CA ASP A 95 2.58 -17.09 2.36
C ASP A 95 3.49 -16.00 1.77
N PRO A 96 4.40 -15.38 2.56
CA PRO A 96 5.28 -14.31 2.08
C PRO A 96 6.36 -14.76 1.10
N GLY A 97 6.57 -16.07 0.93
CA GLY A 97 7.63 -16.64 0.10
C GLY A 97 7.19 -16.98 -1.33
N LYS A 98 5.96 -16.66 -1.68
CA LYS A 98 5.27 -17.15 -2.87
C LYS A 98 5.05 -16.08 -3.93
#